data_AF-A0A4R1PUV5-F1
#
_entry.id   AF-A0A4R1PUV5-F1
#
_cell.length_a   1.000
_cell.length_b   1.000
_cell.length_c   1.000
_cell.angle_alpha   90.00
_cell.angle_beta   90.00
_cell.angle_gamma   90.00
#
_symmetry.space_group_name_H-M   'P 1'
#
loop_
_entity.id
_entity.type
_entity.pdbx_description
1 polymer ?
#
loop_
_entity_poly.entity_id
_entity_poly.type
_entity_poly.pdbx_seq_one_letter_code
_entity_poly.pdbx_strand_id
1 'polypeptide(L)'
;MDRRRLLGWLAFLGVAGLLALLPEFFPQEEAESLAVVPRGRPVPAAEGLAVAAPEARALRGGAASGAVPQADLFAARSWRAPPRRASDAAPPVAAAALPPPPAAAPPLPFEFIGRLDDSVRLRVFLLRGDRLHTVQAGDVIDGTYRVEKIAADELTFVYLPLKQTQSLSVGDHP
;
A
#
# COMPACT_ATOMS: atom_id res chain seq x y z
N MET A 1 -28.58 24.21 66.24
CA MET A 1 -28.48 23.75 64.84
C MET A 1 -27.20 24.31 64.23
N ASP A 2 -26.22 23.45 64.01
CA ASP A 2 -24.85 23.84 63.70
C ASP A 2 -24.71 24.28 62.24
N ARG A 3 -24.83 25.59 62.00
CA ARG A 3 -24.67 26.20 60.67
C ARG A 3 -23.38 25.75 59.96
N ARG A 4 -22.33 25.43 60.73
CA ARG A 4 -21.04 24.91 60.23
C ARG A 4 -21.16 23.55 59.56
N ARG A 5 -22.04 22.67 60.04
CA ARG A 5 -22.33 21.36 59.43
C ARG A 5 -23.18 21.52 58.17
N LEU A 6 -24.17 22.43 58.20
CA LEU A 6 -24.99 22.76 57.03
C LEU A 6 -24.16 23.33 55.87
N LEU A 7 -23.20 24.23 56.18
CA LEU A 7 -22.24 24.76 55.20
C LEU A 7 -21.34 23.66 54.60
N GLY A 8 -20.87 22.71 55.41
CA GLY A 8 -20.10 21.56 54.93
C GLY A 8 -20.91 20.65 53.99
N TRP A 9 -22.17 20.39 54.32
CA TRP A 9 -23.06 19.58 53.48
C TRP A 9 -23.41 20.24 52.15
N LEU A 10 -23.61 21.56 52.13
CA LEU A 10 -23.85 22.31 50.90
C LEU A 10 -22.63 22.34 49.97
N ALA A 11 -21.42 22.49 50.53
CA ALA A 11 -20.20 22.44 49.74
C ALA A 11 -19.99 21.03 49.12
N PHE A 12 -20.22 19.98 49.90
CA PHE A 12 -20.09 18.59 49.44
C PHE A 12 -21.08 18.26 48.30
N LEU A 13 -22.36 18.61 48.46
CA LEU A 13 -23.37 18.39 47.42
C LEU A 13 -23.13 19.24 46.17
N GLY A 14 -22.59 20.45 46.32
CA GLY A 14 -22.19 21.29 45.19
C GLY A 14 -21.06 20.66 44.36
N VAL A 15 -20.03 20.13 45.01
CA VAL A 15 -18.92 19.44 44.32
C VAL A 15 -19.37 18.13 43.67
N ALA A 16 -20.22 17.34 44.35
CA ALA A 16 -20.77 16.11 43.79
C ALA A 16 -21.68 16.38 42.57
N GLY A 17 -22.51 17.43 42.64
CA GLY A 17 -23.31 17.88 41.49
C GLY A 17 -22.46 18.35 40.32
N LEU A 18 -21.35 19.05 40.60
CA LEU A 18 -20.40 19.48 39.56
C LEU A 18 -19.69 18.29 38.90
N LEU A 19 -19.30 17.27 39.68
CA LEU A 19 -18.70 16.04 39.15
C LEU A 19 -19.68 15.23 38.30
N ALA A 20 -20.98 15.24 38.63
CA ALA A 20 -22.01 14.52 37.87
C ALA A 20 -22.30 15.13 36.48
N LEU A 21 -21.89 16.38 36.24
CA LEU A 21 -22.03 17.06 34.95
C LEU A 21 -20.82 16.85 34.03
N LEU A 22 -19.69 16.36 34.54
CA LEU A 22 -18.51 16.05 33.73
C LEU A 22 -18.76 15.08 32.57
N PRO A 23 -19.50 13.95 32.71
CA PRO A 23 -19.64 12.97 31.63
C PRO A 23 -20.40 13.50 30.39
N GLU A 24 -21.13 14.62 30.48
CA GLU A 24 -21.78 15.24 29.32
C GLU A 24 -20.80 16.03 28.44
N PHE A 25 -19.64 16.45 28.98
CA PHE A 25 -18.61 17.20 28.24
C PHE A 25 -17.52 16.30 27.65
N PHE A 26 -17.48 15.02 28.02
CA PHE A 26 -16.58 14.03 27.46
C PHE A 26 -17.38 13.13 26.51
N PRO A 27 -17.00 13.00 25.23
CA PRO A 27 -17.63 12.04 24.33
C PRO A 27 -17.53 10.65 24.97
N GLN A 28 -18.68 9.98 25.15
CA GLN A 28 -18.71 8.55 25.38
C GLN A 28 -18.03 7.91 24.19
N GLU A 29 -16.78 7.47 24.35
CA GLU A 29 -16.20 6.53 23.41
C GLU A 29 -17.12 5.32 23.41
N GLU A 30 -17.94 5.25 22.36
CA GLU A 30 -18.76 4.12 22.03
C GLU A 30 -17.83 2.92 22.09
N ALA A 31 -18.01 2.10 23.13
CA ALA A 31 -17.32 0.85 23.30
C ALA A 31 -17.52 0.09 22.00
N GLU A 32 -16.49 0.13 21.17
CA GLU A 32 -16.47 -0.38 19.81
C GLU A 32 -16.88 -1.83 19.94
N SER A 33 -18.13 -2.08 19.56
CA SER A 33 -18.68 -3.42 19.45
C SER A 33 -17.97 -4.00 18.25
N LEU A 34 -16.78 -4.54 18.50
CA LEU A 34 -15.98 -5.31 17.57
C LEU A 34 -16.82 -6.53 17.17
N ALA A 35 -17.70 -6.31 16.19
CA ALA A 35 -18.36 -7.33 15.44
C ALA A 35 -17.26 -8.11 14.74
N VAL A 36 -16.89 -9.23 15.36
CA VAL A 36 -15.97 -10.23 14.83
C VAL A 36 -16.47 -10.63 13.44
N VAL A 37 -15.75 -10.19 12.41
CA VAL A 37 -15.90 -10.70 11.05
C VAL A 37 -15.21 -12.06 11.00
N PRO A 38 -15.93 -13.19 10.82
CA PRO A 38 -15.28 -14.48 10.66
C PRO A 38 -14.58 -14.49 9.29
N ARG A 39 -13.25 -14.34 9.32
CA ARG A 39 -12.39 -14.52 8.15
C ARG A 39 -12.31 -16.02 7.84
N GLY A 40 -12.99 -16.44 6.76
CA GLY A 40 -12.95 -17.81 6.27
C GLY A 40 -11.51 -18.24 5.94
N ARG A 41 -11.12 -19.39 6.49
CA ARG A 41 -9.83 -20.06 6.25
C ARG A 41 -9.84 -20.73 4.86
N PRO A 42 -8.83 -20.51 4.00
CA PRO A 42 -8.59 -21.42 2.88
C PRO A 42 -7.86 -22.67 3.41
N VAL A 43 -8.41 -23.85 3.11
CA VAL A 43 -7.74 -25.15 3.33
C VAL A 43 -7.26 -25.66 1.97
N PRO A 44 -5.97 -26.02 1.81
CA PRO A 44 -5.48 -26.74 0.64
C PRO A 44 -5.58 -28.25 0.87
N ALA A 45 -5.89 -29.04 -0.17
CA ALA A 45 -5.40 -30.41 -0.36
C ALA A 45 -5.88 -30.98 -1.71
N ALA A 46 -5.05 -31.87 -2.25
CA ALA A 46 -4.99 -32.34 -3.62
C ALA A 46 -5.59 -33.75 -3.82
N GLU A 47 -5.38 -34.27 -5.05
CA GLU A 47 -5.51 -35.66 -5.53
C GLU A 47 -6.93 -36.13 -5.92
N GLY A 48 -7.17 -36.82 -7.04
CA GLY A 48 -6.31 -37.43 -8.06
C GLY A 48 -7.16 -38.31 -9.01
N LEU A 49 -6.47 -39.05 -9.89
CA LEU A 49 -6.92 -40.09 -10.85
C LEU A 49 -7.62 -39.61 -12.14
N ALA A 50 -7.39 -40.18 -13.32
CA ALA A 50 -6.43 -41.17 -13.81
C ALA A 50 -6.51 -41.15 -15.36
N VAL A 51 -5.36 -41.29 -16.03
CA VAL A 51 -5.26 -41.39 -17.49
C VAL A 51 -5.56 -42.83 -17.91
N ALA A 52 -6.52 -43.02 -18.82
CA ALA A 52 -6.75 -44.29 -19.49
C ALA A 52 -6.81 -44.06 -21.01
N ALA A 53 -5.80 -44.57 -21.72
CA ALA A 53 -5.74 -44.62 -23.17
C ALA A 53 -6.29 -45.97 -23.68
N PRO A 54 -7.06 -46.01 -24.77
CA PRO A 54 -7.28 -47.24 -25.52
C PRO A 54 -6.56 -47.21 -26.88
N GLU A 55 -5.80 -48.28 -27.14
CA GLU A 55 -5.10 -48.56 -28.39
C GLU A 55 -6.06 -48.77 -29.57
N ALA A 56 -5.79 -48.10 -30.70
CA ALA A 56 -6.55 -48.25 -31.93
C ALA A 56 -6.01 -49.40 -32.79
N ARG A 57 -6.86 -50.41 -32.99
CA ARG A 57 -6.63 -51.61 -33.79
C ARG A 57 -6.64 -51.27 -35.29
N ALA A 58 -5.53 -51.54 -35.97
CA ALA A 58 -5.42 -51.35 -37.41
C ALA A 58 -6.29 -52.36 -38.17
N LEU A 59 -7.21 -51.86 -39.01
CA LEU A 59 -7.93 -52.65 -40.00
C LEU A 59 -7.49 -52.20 -41.39
N ARG A 60 -6.86 -53.12 -42.12
CA ARG A 60 -6.45 -52.97 -43.52
C ARG A 60 -7.55 -53.56 -44.42
N GLY A 61 -8.03 -52.76 -45.35
CA GLY A 61 -8.83 -53.11 -46.53
C GLY A 61 -9.01 -51.84 -47.35
N GLY A 62 -8.85 -51.75 -48.66
CA GLY A 62 -8.78 -52.76 -49.71
C GLY A 62 -9.51 -52.17 -50.92
N ALA A 63 -8.79 -52.03 -52.03
CA ALA A 63 -9.25 -51.75 -53.40
C ALA A 63 -9.76 -50.33 -53.77
N ALA A 64 -9.21 -49.85 -54.88
CA ALA A 64 -9.42 -48.59 -55.56
C ALA A 64 -10.83 -48.42 -56.14
N SER A 65 -11.31 -47.17 -56.23
CA SER A 65 -11.98 -46.65 -57.44
C SER A 65 -12.22 -45.14 -57.35
N GLY A 66 -11.94 -44.42 -58.44
CA GLY A 66 -12.54 -43.14 -58.76
C GLY A 66 -11.79 -41.89 -58.28
N ALA A 67 -10.86 -41.40 -59.09
CA ALA A 67 -10.26 -40.08 -58.92
C ALA A 67 -11.32 -38.98 -59.18
N VAL A 68 -11.99 -38.55 -58.12
CA VAL A 68 -12.55 -37.19 -58.05
C VAL A 68 -11.39 -36.30 -57.61
N PRO A 69 -11.08 -35.16 -58.26
CA PRO A 69 -10.15 -34.21 -57.69
C PRO A 69 -10.80 -33.62 -56.45
N GLN A 70 -10.61 -34.28 -55.32
CA GLN A 70 -11.03 -33.82 -54.01
C GLN A 70 -10.11 -32.65 -53.68
N ALA A 71 -10.54 -31.44 -54.05
CA ALA A 71 -9.92 -30.23 -53.55
C ALA A 71 -9.99 -30.31 -52.02
N ASP A 72 -8.83 -30.38 -51.37
CA ASP A 72 -8.73 -30.44 -49.92
C ASP A 72 -9.23 -29.12 -49.32
N LEU A 73 -10.50 -29.09 -48.93
CA LEU A 73 -11.16 -27.93 -48.34
C LEU A 73 -10.60 -27.57 -46.96
N PHE A 74 -9.71 -28.40 -46.40
CA PHE A 74 -9.09 -28.22 -45.09
C PHE A 74 -7.57 -28.02 -45.17
N ALA A 75 -7.04 -27.65 -46.34
CA ALA A 75 -5.62 -27.40 -46.52
C ALA A 75 -5.07 -26.44 -45.45
N ALA A 76 -4.02 -26.89 -44.75
CA ALA A 76 -3.43 -26.15 -43.63
C ALA A 76 -2.85 -24.81 -44.07
N ARG A 77 -3.40 -23.71 -43.56
CA ARG A 77 -2.98 -22.35 -43.88
C ARG A 77 -1.93 -21.89 -42.87
N SER A 78 -0.69 -21.68 -43.33
CA SER A 78 0.38 -21.21 -42.46
C SER A 78 0.30 -19.69 -42.23
N TRP A 79 0.24 -19.26 -40.98
CA TRP A 79 0.20 -17.84 -40.59
C TRP A 79 1.61 -17.26 -40.37
N ARG A 80 2.55 -17.60 -41.24
CA ARG A 80 3.93 -17.15 -41.08
C ARG A 80 4.04 -15.71 -41.58
N ALA A 81 4.28 -14.78 -40.65
CA ALA A 81 4.53 -13.39 -41.00
C ALA A 81 5.74 -13.32 -41.94
N PRO A 82 5.65 -12.53 -43.04
CA PRO A 82 6.77 -12.37 -43.96
C PRO A 82 7.98 -11.80 -43.20
N PRO A 83 9.21 -12.22 -43.54
CA PRO A 83 10.40 -11.65 -42.92
C PRO A 83 10.43 -10.14 -43.18
N ARG A 84 10.56 -9.34 -42.12
CA ARG A 84 10.69 -7.87 -42.26
C ARG A 84 11.89 -7.59 -43.13
N ARG A 85 11.67 -6.86 -44.23
CA ARG A 85 12.74 -6.43 -45.15
C ARG A 85 13.67 -5.52 -44.37
N ALA A 86 14.98 -5.75 -44.42
CA ALA A 86 16.00 -4.99 -43.68
C ALA A 86 16.08 -3.48 -44.02
N SER A 87 15.12 -2.95 -44.80
CA SER A 87 15.03 -1.55 -45.23
C SER A 87 14.19 -0.67 -44.30
N ASP A 88 13.47 -1.22 -43.32
CA ASP A 88 12.77 -0.45 -42.27
C ASP A 88 13.67 -0.15 -41.06
N ALA A 89 14.99 -0.08 -41.28
CA ALA A 89 15.90 0.52 -40.31
C ALA A 89 15.67 2.04 -40.35
N ALA A 90 14.73 2.52 -39.53
CA ALA A 90 14.64 3.92 -39.19
C ALA A 90 16.04 4.40 -38.76
N PRO A 91 16.51 5.58 -39.22
CA PRO A 91 17.83 6.07 -38.87
C PRO A 91 17.97 6.10 -37.34
N PRO A 92 19.11 5.66 -36.77
CA PRO A 92 19.32 5.72 -35.34
C PRO A 92 19.22 7.18 -34.93
N VAL A 93 18.13 7.53 -34.23
CA VAL A 93 18.02 8.82 -33.56
C VAL A 93 19.17 8.83 -32.57
N ALA A 94 20.17 9.68 -32.83
CA ALA A 94 21.28 9.88 -31.93
C ALA A 94 20.69 10.18 -30.55
N ALA A 95 20.90 9.27 -29.60
CA ALA A 95 20.47 9.45 -28.23
C ALA A 95 21.16 10.73 -27.74
N ALA A 96 20.39 11.82 -27.65
CA ALA A 96 20.84 13.04 -27.01
C ALA A 96 21.31 12.64 -25.61
N ALA A 97 22.57 12.95 -25.29
CA ALA A 97 23.12 12.71 -23.97
C ALA A 97 22.19 13.36 -22.94
N LEU A 98 21.52 12.53 -22.15
CA LEU A 98 20.67 13.01 -21.06
C LEU A 98 21.54 13.87 -20.14
N PRO A 99 21.06 15.05 -19.72
CA PRO A 99 21.79 15.88 -18.78
C PRO A 99 22.11 15.07 -17.52
N PRO A 100 23.27 15.30 -16.87
CA PRO A 100 23.65 14.58 -15.67
C PRO A 100 22.53 14.72 -14.63
N PRO A 101 22.18 13.63 -13.92
CA PRO A 101 21.14 13.69 -12.90
C PRO A 101 21.52 14.76 -11.87
N PRO A 102 20.54 15.54 -11.39
CA PRO A 102 20.79 16.54 -10.35
C PRO A 102 21.43 15.88 -9.13
N ALA A 103 22.24 16.63 -8.39
CA ALA A 103 22.93 16.16 -7.20
C ALA A 103 21.97 15.34 -6.34
N ALA A 104 22.25 14.05 -6.18
CA ALA A 104 21.36 13.13 -5.49
C ALA A 104 21.33 13.50 -4.01
N ALA A 105 20.12 13.71 -3.47
CA ALA A 105 19.95 13.81 -2.03
C ALA A 105 20.39 12.49 -1.38
N PRO A 106 20.97 12.55 -0.17
CA PRO A 106 21.26 11.34 0.60
C PRO A 106 19.99 10.54 0.86
N PRO A 107 20.06 9.20 0.94
CA PRO A 107 18.94 8.38 1.37
C PRO A 107 18.40 8.87 2.71
N LEU A 108 17.08 8.95 2.83
CA LEU A 108 16.42 9.52 3.99
C LEU A 108 16.71 8.65 5.24
N PRO A 109 17.35 9.20 6.29
CA PRO A 109 17.80 8.42 7.44
C PRO A 109 16.71 8.22 8.51
N PHE A 110 15.45 8.53 8.17
CA PHE A 110 14.32 8.48 9.09
C PHE A 110 13.41 7.32 8.74
N GLU A 111 13.02 6.58 9.76
CA GLU A 111 12.00 5.54 9.70
C GLU A 111 10.74 6.06 10.40
N PHE A 112 9.58 5.84 9.79
CA PHE A 112 8.31 6.21 10.39
C PHE A 112 7.88 5.14 11.40
N ILE A 113 7.64 5.53 12.65
CA ILE A 113 7.20 4.62 13.71
C ILE A 113 5.71 4.76 13.98
N GLY A 114 5.19 5.98 13.88
CA GLY A 114 3.78 6.23 14.16
C GLY A 114 3.42 7.70 14.11
N ARG A 115 2.12 7.95 14.22
CA ARG A 115 1.55 9.28 14.34
C ARG A 115 0.53 9.30 15.45
N LEU A 116 0.45 10.42 16.16
CA LEU A 116 -0.56 10.71 17.16
C LEU A 116 -1.32 11.95 16.72
N ASP A 117 -2.62 11.79 16.56
CA ASP A 117 -3.55 12.89 16.32
C ASP A 117 -4.16 13.28 17.67
N ASP A 118 -3.60 14.29 18.29
CA ASP A 118 -4.13 14.91 19.51
C ASP A 118 -4.86 16.14 19.01
N SER A 119 -6.20 16.17 19.04
CA SER A 119 -7.18 17.01 18.27
C SER A 119 -6.82 18.47 17.90
N VAL A 120 -5.76 19.02 18.49
CA VAL A 120 -5.13 20.30 18.22
C VAL A 120 -3.99 20.22 17.18
N ARG A 121 -3.15 19.17 17.18
CA ARG A 121 -1.97 19.02 16.31
C ARG A 121 -1.61 17.56 16.01
N LEU A 122 -1.32 17.27 14.74
CA LEU A 122 -0.75 16.00 14.31
C LEU A 122 0.74 15.93 14.64
N ARG A 123 1.12 14.89 15.38
CA ARG A 123 2.48 14.63 15.82
C ARG A 123 2.98 13.33 15.22
N VAL A 124 4.21 13.32 14.73
CA VAL A 124 4.82 12.15 14.09
C VAL A 124 6.06 11.73 14.86
N PHE A 125 6.20 10.42 15.02
CA PHE A 125 7.33 9.77 15.64
C PHE A 125 8.21 9.16 14.54
N LEU A 126 9.43 9.68 14.45
CA LEU A 126 10.45 9.25 13.49
C LEU A 126 11.62 8.64 14.25
N LEU A 127 12.15 7.53 13.76
CA LEU A 127 13.36 6.93 14.28
C LEU A 127 14.54 7.24 13.36
N ARG A 128 15.68 7.63 13.93
CA ARG A 128 16.95 7.81 13.20
C ARG A 128 18.00 6.92 13.86
N GLY A 129 18.21 5.73 13.32
CA GLY A 129 19.01 4.69 13.99
C GLY A 129 18.35 4.30 15.31
N ASP A 130 18.91 4.73 16.44
CA ASP A 130 18.37 4.47 17.79
C ASP A 130 17.68 5.68 18.43
N ARG A 131 17.58 6.82 17.72
CA ARG A 131 17.01 8.05 18.28
C ARG A 131 15.58 8.28 17.83
N LEU A 132 14.68 8.40 18.79
CA LEU A 132 13.28 8.77 18.54
C LEU A 132 13.13 10.30 18.50
N HIS A 133 12.61 10.80 17.39
CA HIS A 133 12.28 12.20 17.16
C HIS A 133 10.77 12.38 17.10
N THR A 134 10.26 13.31 17.89
CA THR A 134 8.86 13.70 17.89
C THR A 134 8.73 15.05 17.19
N VAL A 135 8.08 15.07 16.03
CA VAL A 135 8.05 16.25 15.16
C VAL A 135 6.65 16.57 14.68
N GLN A 136 6.47 17.82 14.31
CA GLN A 136 5.25 18.35 13.68
C GLN A 136 5.60 18.97 12.33
N ALA A 137 4.56 19.29 11.55
CA ALA A 137 4.75 19.98 10.27
C ALA A 137 5.44 21.33 10.51
N GLY A 138 6.57 21.55 9.82
CA GLY A 138 7.40 22.74 9.95
C GLY A 138 8.61 22.59 10.86
N ASP A 139 8.69 21.55 11.69
CA ASP A 139 9.80 21.34 12.62
C ASP A 139 11.10 20.97 11.88
N VAL A 140 12.23 21.35 12.48
CA VAL A 140 13.58 21.07 11.95
C VAL A 140 14.27 20.02 12.80
N ILE A 141 14.74 18.95 12.16
CA ILE A 141 15.45 17.83 12.76
C ILE A 141 16.95 18.02 12.53
N ASP A 142 17.71 18.08 13.61
CA ASP A 142 19.18 18.17 13.64
C ASP A 142 19.77 19.28 12.73
N GLY A 143 19.02 20.35 12.48
CA GLY A 143 19.43 21.45 11.59
C GLY A 143 19.64 21.05 10.12
N THR A 144 19.29 19.82 9.74
CA THR A 144 19.65 19.22 8.45
C THR A 144 18.40 18.91 7.62
N TYR A 145 17.31 18.52 8.27
CA TYR A 145 16.04 18.21 7.62
C TYR A 145 14.91 19.02 8.24
N ARG A 146 13.95 19.45 7.43
CA ARG A 146 12.73 20.10 7.89
C ARG A 146 11.51 19.30 7.44
N VAL A 147 10.56 19.08 8.32
CA VAL A 147 9.27 18.48 7.96
C VAL A 147 8.45 19.54 7.22
N GLU A 148 8.07 19.27 5.98
CA GLU A 148 7.24 20.18 5.19
C GLU A 148 5.76 19.84 5.34
N LYS A 149 5.42 18.58 5.08
CA LYS A 149 4.04 18.09 5.05
C LYS A 149 3.95 16.73 5.68
N ILE A 150 2.88 16.50 6.43
CA ILE A 150 2.54 15.23 7.03
C ILE A 150 1.20 14.81 6.44
N ALA A 151 1.18 13.78 5.60
CA ALA A 151 -0.04 13.14 5.11
C ALA A 151 -0.23 11.77 5.78
N ALA A 152 -1.37 11.13 5.53
CA ALA A 152 -1.67 9.81 6.07
C ALA A 152 -0.73 8.74 5.50
N ASP A 153 -0.43 8.81 4.21
CA ASP A 153 0.34 7.79 3.48
C ASP A 153 1.78 8.20 3.18
N GLU A 154 2.11 9.49 3.30
CA GLU A 154 3.41 10.03 2.90
C GLU A 154 3.84 11.21 3.79
N LEU A 155 5.11 11.27 4.14
CA LEU A 155 5.75 12.42 4.76
C LEU A 155 6.67 13.12 3.77
N THR A 156 6.64 14.44 3.78
CA THR A 156 7.50 15.27 2.94
C THR A 156 8.51 16.01 3.81
N PHE A 157 9.79 15.87 3.49
CA PHE A 157 10.91 16.49 4.16
C PHE A 157 11.69 17.37 3.18
N VAL A 158 12.28 18.46 3.69
CA VAL A 158 13.21 19.30 2.93
C VAL A 158 14.59 19.16 3.55
N TYR A 159 15.55 18.73 2.73
CA TYR A 159 16.96 18.71 3.10
C TYR A 159 17.52 20.13 3.00
N LEU A 160 17.79 20.76 4.15
CA LEU A 160 18.16 22.17 4.26
C LEU A 160 19.43 22.54 3.45
N PRO A 161 20.50 21.72 3.41
CA PRO A 161 21.72 22.08 2.69
C PRO A 161 21.54 22.22 1.17
N LEU A 162 20.66 21.42 0.56
CA LEU A 162 20.38 21.46 -0.88
C LEU A 162 19.00 22.04 -1.21
N LYS A 163 18.20 22.37 -0.19
CA LYS A 163 16.76 22.74 -0.31
C LYS A 163 15.98 21.75 -1.16
N GLN A 164 16.35 20.48 -1.10
CA GLN A 164 15.76 19.43 -1.91
C GLN A 164 14.67 18.73 -1.12
N THR A 165 13.50 18.57 -1.73
CA THR A 165 12.38 17.85 -1.15
C THR A 165 12.58 16.35 -1.33
N GLN A 166 12.31 15.58 -0.28
CA GLN A 166 12.31 14.12 -0.25
C GLN A 166 11.02 13.64 0.39
N SER A 167 10.44 12.57 -0.15
CA SER A 167 9.29 11.94 0.46
C SER A 167 9.61 10.59 1.08
N LEU A 168 8.84 10.24 2.10
CA LEU A 168 8.89 8.98 2.82
C LEU A 168 7.48 8.38 2.85
N SER A 169 7.31 7.20 2.26
CA SER A 169 6.05 6.46 2.33
C SER A 169 5.87 5.86 3.73
N VAL A 170 4.67 6.02 4.28
CA VAL A 170 4.31 5.64 5.66
C VAL A 170 3.93 4.15 5.79
N GLY A 171 3.89 3.38 4.71
CA GLY A 171 3.33 2.02 4.67
C GLY A 171 4.28 0.90 4.22
N ASP A 172 5.58 1.14 4.11
CA ASP A 172 6.54 0.13 3.59
C ASP A 172 7.18 -0.75 4.68
N HIS A 173 6.82 -0.54 5.95
CA HIS A 173 7.30 -1.36 7.07
C HIS A 173 6.24 -2.42 7.44
N PRO A 174 6.60 -3.73 7.41
CA PRO A 174 5.67 -4.86 7.58
C PRO A 174 5.12 -5.04 9.00
#